data_AF-A0A8I7B6X7-F1
#
_entry.id   AF-A0A8I7B6X7-F1
#
_cell.length_a   1.000
_cell.length_b   1.000
_cell.length_c   1.000
_cell.angle_alpha   90.00
_cell.angle_beta   90.00
_cell.angle_gamma   90.00
#
_symmetry.space_group_name_H-M   'P 1'
#
loop_
_entity.id
_entity.type
_entity.pdbx_description
1 polymer ?
#
loop_
_entity_poly.entity_id
_entity_poly.type
_entity_poly.pdbx_seq_one_letter_code
_entity_poly.pdbx_strand_id
1 'polypeptide(L)'
;MLPNFVFRALMPLHYSLFQMPGRPSRQVVRLTRCIDVSGHTAMLFRMMSVAGYRWYPEYRAEEQYRYFNLSQYLCTVRVFPDYPGAEEPIHWSYGLGVTVDMALQDAAYSRLTIMRARHELLQNSEFCYVPASQPGEEGYLTGVYFHSAMEDPLLQSTAKMLENRDRDARALRMELYATRARLWSALTRLAPVVQTGYGDMEMLNPVRTHLPAHVDWPVIGGVTPLRGPLLPPVGGPRPHPCPYGSQGSQARLFPDPHVELPGHGGNLYEMFYADA
;
A
#
# COMPACT_ATOMS: atom_id res chain seq x y z
N MET A 1 22.28 -35.73 25.85
CA MET A 1 21.27 -35.69 24.77
C MET A 1 21.05 -34.22 24.39
N LEU A 2 21.52 -33.84 23.20
CA LEU A 2 21.15 -32.62 22.46
C LEU A 2 19.73 -32.77 21.86
N PRO A 3 19.12 -31.74 21.22
CA PRO A 3 19.50 -30.31 21.12
C PRO A 3 18.33 -29.34 21.47
N ASN A 4 18.61 -28.12 21.96
CA ASN A 4 18.76 -26.86 21.20
C ASN A 4 17.67 -26.58 20.14
N PHE A 5 16.74 -25.67 20.43
CA PHE A 5 16.03 -24.88 19.42
C PHE A 5 16.33 -23.39 19.64
N VAL A 6 17.38 -22.95 18.96
CA VAL A 6 17.68 -21.53 18.75
C VAL A 6 16.74 -21.03 17.66
N PHE A 7 15.84 -20.10 17.98
CA PHE A 7 15.08 -19.33 16.99
C PHE A 7 16.04 -18.36 16.27
N ARG A 8 16.80 -18.89 15.30
CA ARG A 8 17.56 -18.13 14.30
C ARG A 8 16.81 -18.28 12.97
N ALA A 9 16.01 -17.28 12.61
CA ALA A 9 15.78 -16.83 11.22
C ALA A 9 14.69 -15.74 11.14
N LEU A 10 14.81 -14.65 11.91
CA LEU A 10 14.47 -13.36 11.32
C LEU A 10 15.65 -13.01 10.43
N MET A 11 15.57 -13.35 9.15
CA MET A 11 16.52 -12.83 8.16
C MET A 11 16.36 -11.31 8.14
N PRO A 12 17.35 -10.53 8.62
CA PRO A 12 17.47 -9.18 8.13
C PRO A 12 17.93 -9.36 6.69
N LEU A 13 17.06 -9.10 5.72
CA LEU A 13 17.45 -8.91 4.33
C LEU A 13 18.56 -7.85 4.32
N HIS A 14 19.81 -8.30 4.37
CA HIS A 14 20.98 -7.47 4.21
C HIS A 14 20.91 -6.95 2.78
N TYR A 15 20.53 -5.69 2.65
CA TYR A 15 20.58 -4.94 1.42
C TYR A 15 22.05 -4.76 1.02
N SER A 16 22.66 -5.76 0.37
CA SER A 16 23.86 -5.52 -0.40
C SER A 16 23.46 -4.69 -1.63
N LEU A 17 23.57 -3.38 -1.50
CA LEU A 17 23.33 -2.38 -2.53
C LEU A 17 24.41 -2.52 -3.61
N PHE A 18 24.06 -3.13 -4.74
CA PHE A 18 24.70 -2.74 -5.99
C PHE A 18 24.08 -1.38 -6.39
N GLN A 19 24.76 -0.30 -6.00
CA GLN A 19 24.30 1.07 -6.25
C GLN A 19 25.04 1.59 -7.50
N MET A 20 24.35 1.72 -8.64
CA MET A 20 24.84 2.60 -9.70
C MET A 20 24.60 4.06 -9.30
N PRO A 21 25.49 4.99 -9.67
CA PRO A 21 25.40 6.39 -9.28
C PRO A 21 24.15 7.06 -9.87
N GLY A 22 23.40 7.79 -9.04
CA GLY A 22 22.47 8.83 -9.48
C GLY A 22 20.97 8.61 -9.29
N ARG A 23 20.49 7.44 -8.84
CA ARG A 23 19.05 7.25 -8.50
C ARG A 23 18.83 7.03 -7.00
N PRO A 24 17.83 7.70 -6.38
CA PRO A 24 17.49 7.47 -4.98
C PRO A 24 16.98 6.03 -4.81
N SER A 25 17.36 5.38 -3.70
CA SER A 25 16.98 4.00 -3.39
C SER A 25 15.46 3.81 -3.21
N ARG A 26 14.76 4.89 -2.87
CA ARG A 26 13.30 4.98 -2.78
C ARG A 26 12.84 6.33 -3.30
N GLN A 27 11.72 6.32 -4.01
CA GLN A 27 11.14 7.53 -4.55
C GLN A 27 9.62 7.51 -4.42
N VAL A 28 9.02 8.61 -3.96
CA VAL A 28 7.56 8.74 -3.94
C VAL A 28 7.04 8.83 -5.38
N VAL A 29 6.07 7.98 -5.71
CA VAL A 29 5.45 7.92 -7.05
C VAL A 29 3.96 8.18 -7.03
N ARG A 30 3.31 8.10 -5.86
CA ARG A 30 1.91 8.44 -5.68
C ARG A 30 1.60 8.91 -4.26
N LEU A 31 0.82 9.98 -4.17
CA LEU A 31 0.12 10.42 -2.97
C LEU A 31 -1.38 10.44 -3.28
N THR A 32 -2.20 9.78 -2.46
CA THR A 32 -3.65 9.67 -2.71
C THR A 32 -4.43 9.43 -1.43
N ARG A 33 -5.73 9.73 -1.47
CA ARG A 33 -6.71 9.39 -0.42
C ARG A 33 -7.66 8.26 -0.85
N CYS A 34 -7.49 7.74 -2.07
CA CYS A 34 -8.30 6.67 -2.63
C CYS A 34 -9.83 6.94 -2.55
N ILE A 35 -10.23 8.18 -2.79
CA ILE A 35 -11.66 8.58 -2.87
C ILE A 35 -12.29 7.87 -4.07
N ASP A 36 -13.47 7.27 -3.86
CA ASP A 36 -14.22 6.49 -4.85
C ASP A 36 -13.47 5.31 -5.47
N VAL A 37 -12.41 4.84 -4.81
CA VAL A 37 -11.67 3.64 -5.22
C VAL A 37 -12.25 2.41 -4.54
N SER A 38 -12.77 1.48 -5.35
CA SER A 38 -13.30 0.20 -4.89
C SER A 38 -12.23 -0.71 -4.25
N GLY A 39 -12.67 -1.74 -3.52
CA GLY A 39 -11.79 -2.74 -2.90
C GLY A 39 -11.49 -2.44 -1.44
N HIS A 40 -10.29 -2.79 -0.99
CA HIS A 40 -9.88 -2.67 0.40
C HIS A 40 -9.76 -1.21 0.86
N THR A 41 -9.45 -0.28 -0.04
CA THR A 41 -9.42 1.17 0.26
C THR A 41 -10.80 1.70 0.67
N ALA A 42 -11.85 1.37 -0.10
CA ALA A 42 -13.22 1.75 0.24
C ALA A 42 -13.70 1.03 1.51
N MET A 43 -13.36 -0.25 1.66
CA MET A 43 -13.71 -1.01 2.87
C MET A 43 -13.03 -0.45 4.11
N LEU A 44 -11.77 -0.01 4.01
CA LEU A 44 -11.04 0.63 5.11
C LEU A 44 -11.73 1.92 5.53
N PHE A 45 -12.12 2.76 4.57
CA PHE A 45 -12.85 3.99 4.87
C PHE A 45 -14.17 3.68 5.61
N ARG A 46 -14.96 2.71 5.14
CA ARG A 46 -16.21 2.33 5.83
C ARG A 46 -15.96 1.83 7.26
N MET A 47 -14.96 0.96 7.45
CA MET A 47 -14.58 0.45 8.78
C MET A 47 -14.12 1.59 9.70
N MET A 48 -13.36 2.54 9.17
CA MET A 48 -12.93 3.75 9.88
C MET A 48 -14.13 4.61 10.29
N SER A 49 -15.11 4.83 9.42
CA SER A 49 -16.33 5.56 9.76
C SER A 49 -17.10 4.88 10.91
N VAL A 50 -17.23 3.55 10.88
CA VAL A 50 -17.89 2.78 11.96
C VAL A 50 -17.12 2.85 13.27
N ALA A 51 -15.78 2.87 13.21
CA ALA A 51 -14.92 3.05 14.38
C ALA A 51 -14.80 4.51 14.86
N GLY A 52 -15.50 5.45 14.22
CA GLY A 52 -15.60 6.85 14.63
C GLY A 52 -14.55 7.80 14.07
N TYR A 53 -13.68 7.35 13.16
CA TYR A 53 -12.69 8.20 12.50
C TYR A 53 -13.35 9.09 11.45
N ARG A 54 -12.96 10.37 11.41
CA ARG A 54 -13.59 11.35 10.51
C ARG A 54 -12.86 11.56 9.20
N TRP A 55 -11.55 11.33 9.19
CA TRP A 55 -10.70 11.62 8.04
C TRP A 55 -10.48 10.40 7.15
N TYR A 56 -10.40 10.64 5.84
CA TYR A 56 -9.94 9.63 4.90
C TYR A 56 -8.49 9.23 5.24
N PRO A 57 -8.15 7.93 5.11
CA PRO A 57 -6.76 7.51 5.21
C PRO A 57 -5.92 8.12 4.06
N GLU A 58 -4.69 8.47 4.37
CA GLU A 58 -3.73 8.95 3.38
C GLU A 58 -2.79 7.83 2.97
N TYR A 59 -2.51 7.75 1.68
CA TYR A 59 -1.62 6.76 1.10
C TYR A 59 -0.42 7.40 0.42
N ARG A 60 0.75 6.86 0.70
CA ARG A 60 2.02 7.22 0.07
C ARG A 60 2.65 5.98 -0.54
N ALA A 61 2.68 5.92 -1.86
CA ALA A 61 3.37 4.86 -2.60
C ALA A 61 4.77 5.33 -2.99
N GLU A 62 5.74 4.49 -2.67
CA GLU A 62 7.15 4.66 -2.99
C GLU A 62 7.58 3.54 -3.93
N GLU A 63 8.21 3.90 -5.05
CA GLU A 63 8.95 2.95 -5.85
C GLU A 63 10.24 2.60 -5.12
N GLN A 64 10.41 1.31 -4.84
CA GLN A 64 11.70 0.73 -4.50
C GLN A 64 12.31 0.26 -5.80
N TYR A 65 13.21 1.10 -6.32
CA TYR A 65 13.83 0.85 -7.60
C TYR A 65 14.63 -0.45 -7.54
N ARG A 66 14.27 -1.39 -8.42
CA ARG A 66 15.01 -2.62 -8.65
C ARG A 66 15.29 -2.68 -10.15
N TYR A 67 16.56 -2.83 -10.52
CA TYR A 67 17.00 -3.05 -11.91
C TYR A 67 16.26 -4.26 -12.53
N PHE A 68 16.45 -4.47 -13.83
CA PHE A 68 15.97 -5.68 -14.53
C PHE A 68 14.45 -5.74 -14.70
N ASN A 69 13.77 -4.59 -14.82
CA ASN A 69 12.30 -4.48 -14.86
C ASN A 69 11.57 -5.04 -13.62
N LEU A 70 12.29 -5.21 -12.51
CA LEU A 70 11.76 -5.78 -11.26
C LEU A 70 11.32 -4.74 -10.23
N SER A 71 11.09 -3.48 -10.64
CA SER A 71 10.54 -2.43 -9.76
C SER A 71 9.37 -2.94 -8.93
N GLN A 72 9.37 -2.56 -7.67
CA GLN A 72 8.33 -2.88 -6.70
C GLN A 72 7.91 -1.60 -5.96
N TYR A 73 6.72 -1.60 -5.41
CA TYR A 73 6.14 -0.46 -4.75
C TYR A 73 5.84 -0.81 -3.29
N LEU A 74 6.26 0.08 -2.39
CA LEU A 74 5.89 0.07 -0.99
C LEU A 74 4.88 1.18 -0.79
N CYS A 75 3.69 0.85 -0.30
CA CYS A 75 2.72 1.83 0.11
C CYS A 75 2.66 1.91 1.63
N THR A 76 2.63 3.12 2.17
CA THR A 76 2.26 3.37 3.57
C THR A 76 0.87 3.98 3.59
N VAL A 77 -0.04 3.40 4.37
CA VAL A 77 -1.31 4.05 4.71
C VAL A 77 -1.18 4.69 6.09
N ARG A 78 -1.74 5.88 6.24
CA ARG A 78 -1.66 6.72 7.44
C ARG A 78 -3.06 7.18 7.81
N VAL A 79 -3.41 7.04 9.09
CA VAL A 79 -4.65 7.54 9.68
C VAL A 79 -4.29 8.59 10.71
N PHE A 80 -4.85 9.77 10.55
CA PHE A 80 -4.62 10.92 11.41
C PHE A 80 -5.73 11.07 12.45
N PRO A 81 -5.45 11.68 13.61
CA PRO A 81 -6.46 11.98 14.60
C PRO A 81 -7.42 13.09 14.11
N ASP A 82 -8.57 13.19 14.77
CA ASP A 82 -9.67 14.04 14.29
C ASP A 82 -9.43 15.56 14.45
N TYR A 83 -8.40 15.99 15.17
CA TYR A 83 -8.13 17.41 15.41
C TYR A 83 -7.25 18.04 14.30
N PRO A 84 -7.48 19.32 13.95
CA PRO A 84 -6.74 20.00 12.90
C PRO A 84 -5.26 20.18 13.29
N GLY A 85 -4.37 20.09 12.30
CA GLY A 85 -2.94 20.33 12.48
C GLY A 85 -2.14 19.14 13.02
N ALA A 86 -2.73 17.94 13.09
CA ALA A 86 -1.98 16.74 13.44
C ALA A 86 -0.94 16.39 12.36
N GLU A 87 0.33 16.38 12.74
CA GLU A 87 1.44 16.03 11.84
C GLU A 87 1.79 14.54 11.89
N GLU A 88 1.47 13.89 13.01
CA GLU A 88 1.79 12.49 13.24
C GLU A 88 0.52 11.62 13.12
N PRO A 89 0.58 10.54 12.32
CA PRO A 89 -0.53 9.62 12.23
C PRO A 89 -0.66 8.81 13.52
N ILE A 90 -1.87 8.69 14.04
CA ILE A 90 -2.18 7.78 15.16
C ILE A 90 -2.06 6.32 14.75
N HIS A 91 -2.19 6.04 13.45
CA HIS A 91 -2.00 4.71 12.92
C HIS A 91 -1.36 4.69 11.54
N TRP A 92 -0.55 3.66 11.31
CA TRP A 92 0.00 3.37 9.99
C TRP A 92 0.10 1.87 9.76
N SER A 93 0.14 1.48 8.49
CA SER A 93 0.52 0.14 8.04
C SER A 93 1.12 0.22 6.65
N TYR A 94 1.67 -0.90 6.18
CA TYR A 94 2.39 -0.98 4.92
C TYR A 94 1.77 -2.03 4.01
N GLY A 95 1.97 -1.86 2.71
CA GLY A 95 1.62 -2.82 1.69
C GLY A 95 2.66 -2.85 0.59
N LEU A 96 2.79 -3.99 -0.06
CA LEU A 96 3.69 -4.21 -1.18
C LEU A 96 2.88 -4.47 -2.45
N GLY A 97 3.43 -4.05 -3.59
CA GLY A 97 2.84 -4.32 -4.90
C GLY A 97 3.88 -4.35 -6.01
N VAL A 98 3.57 -5.06 -7.09
CA VAL A 98 4.32 -4.96 -8.36
C VAL A 98 3.82 -3.79 -9.23
N THR A 99 2.67 -3.22 -8.87
CA THR A 99 2.10 -1.95 -9.33
C THR A 99 1.77 -1.07 -8.12
N VAL A 100 1.55 0.22 -8.37
CA VAL A 100 1.13 1.18 -7.33
C VAL A 100 -0.23 0.78 -6.74
N ASP A 101 -1.17 0.40 -7.58
CA ASP A 101 -2.55 0.08 -7.17
C ASP A 101 -2.59 -1.16 -6.27
N MET A 102 -1.80 -2.18 -6.60
CA MET A 102 -1.64 -3.36 -5.73
C MET A 102 -1.08 -2.98 -4.36
N ALA A 103 -0.06 -2.11 -4.32
CA ALA A 103 0.54 -1.69 -3.05
C ALA A 103 -0.47 -0.92 -2.18
N LEU A 104 -1.30 -0.08 -2.79
CA LEU A 104 -2.37 0.67 -2.12
C LEU A 104 -3.41 -0.27 -1.51
N GLN A 105 -3.90 -1.22 -2.29
CA GLN A 105 -4.89 -2.21 -1.84
C GLN A 105 -4.32 -3.12 -0.74
N ASP A 106 -3.05 -3.52 -0.85
CA ASP A 106 -2.37 -4.32 0.17
C ASP A 106 -2.17 -3.54 1.48
N ALA A 107 -1.81 -2.25 1.40
CA ALA A 107 -1.65 -1.40 2.57
C ALA A 107 -2.99 -1.17 3.28
N ALA A 108 -4.05 -0.92 2.51
CA ALA A 108 -5.41 -0.79 3.03
C ALA A 108 -5.86 -2.10 3.70
N TYR A 109 -5.57 -3.23 3.08
CA TYR A 109 -5.90 -4.55 3.62
C TYR A 109 -5.19 -4.82 4.95
N SER A 110 -3.88 -4.56 5.01
CA SER A 110 -3.14 -4.67 6.28
C SER A 110 -3.73 -3.78 7.38
N ARG A 111 -4.24 -2.59 7.02
CA ARG A 111 -4.86 -1.70 8.00
C ARG A 111 -6.21 -2.24 8.49
N LEU A 112 -7.03 -2.76 7.58
CA LEU A 112 -8.31 -3.39 7.89
C LEU A 112 -8.15 -4.49 8.94
N THR A 113 -7.18 -5.38 8.74
CA THR A 113 -6.98 -6.52 9.64
C THR A 113 -6.50 -6.09 11.03
N ILE A 114 -5.67 -5.04 11.09
CA ILE A 114 -5.20 -4.45 12.36
C ILE A 114 -6.34 -3.74 13.09
N MET A 115 -7.16 -2.97 12.37
CA MET A 115 -8.33 -2.32 12.99
C MET A 115 -9.32 -3.37 13.51
N ARG A 116 -9.58 -4.41 12.72
CA ARG A 116 -10.45 -5.52 13.10
C ARG A 116 -10.01 -6.23 14.39
N ALA A 117 -8.70 -6.32 14.62
CA ALA A 117 -8.13 -6.88 15.85
C ALA A 117 -8.22 -5.93 17.06
N ARG A 118 -8.23 -4.61 16.83
CA ARG A 118 -8.14 -3.58 17.88
C ARG A 118 -9.47 -3.05 18.39
N HIS A 119 -10.53 -3.13 17.58
CA HIS A 119 -11.84 -2.58 17.95
C HIS A 119 -12.86 -3.70 18.17
N GLU A 120 -13.30 -3.88 19.42
CA GLU A 120 -14.32 -4.88 19.79
C GLU A 120 -15.65 -4.66 19.05
N LEU A 121 -16.03 -3.40 18.81
CA LEU A 121 -17.24 -3.06 18.06
C LEU A 121 -17.25 -3.64 16.63
N LEU A 122 -16.08 -3.90 16.04
CA LEU A 122 -15.97 -4.51 14.71
C LEU A 122 -16.16 -6.03 14.75
N GLN A 123 -16.04 -6.66 15.92
CA GLN A 123 -16.24 -8.11 16.09
C GLN A 123 -17.69 -8.52 15.81
N ASN A 124 -18.64 -7.68 16.20
CA ASN A 124 -20.08 -7.94 16.10
C ASN A 124 -20.72 -7.08 14.99
N SER A 125 -19.97 -6.79 13.94
CA SER A 125 -20.41 -5.96 12.81
C SER A 125 -20.30 -6.71 11.49
N GLU A 126 -20.71 -6.10 10.38
CA GLU A 126 -20.50 -6.64 9.02
C GLU A 126 -19.03 -6.92 8.69
N PHE A 127 -18.09 -6.31 9.42
CA PHE A 127 -16.65 -6.54 9.26
C PHE A 127 -16.15 -7.79 9.99
N CYS A 128 -17.03 -8.59 10.61
CA CYS A 128 -16.64 -9.78 11.37
C CYS A 128 -15.80 -10.76 10.52
N TYR A 129 -16.06 -10.81 9.20
CA TYR A 129 -15.38 -11.65 8.20
C TYR A 129 -14.03 -11.12 7.72
N VAL A 130 -13.70 -9.86 7.99
CA VAL A 130 -12.33 -9.38 7.80
C VAL A 130 -11.46 -10.14 8.81
N PRO A 131 -10.32 -10.70 8.40
CA PRO A 131 -9.46 -11.39 9.34
C PRO A 131 -8.83 -10.40 10.33
N ALA A 132 -8.73 -10.80 11.60
CA ALA A 132 -8.05 -10.02 12.63
C ALA A 132 -6.56 -10.40 12.65
N SER A 133 -5.66 -9.43 12.48
CA SER A 133 -4.22 -9.67 12.60
C SER A 133 -3.83 -10.05 14.03
N GLN A 134 -2.78 -10.86 14.20
CA GLN A 134 -2.27 -11.16 15.54
C GLN A 134 -1.59 -9.92 16.18
N PRO A 135 -1.65 -9.77 17.52
CA PRO A 135 -0.97 -8.68 18.22
C PRO A 135 0.54 -8.71 17.97
N GLY A 136 1.12 -7.56 17.61
CA GLY A 136 2.57 -7.41 17.42
C GLY A 136 3.10 -7.72 16.02
N GLU A 137 2.26 -8.18 15.08
CA GLU A 137 2.68 -8.32 13.68
C GLU A 137 2.68 -6.95 12.96
N GLU A 138 3.82 -6.57 12.39
CA GLU A 138 3.96 -5.45 11.45
C GLU A 138 3.46 -5.87 10.05
N GLY A 139 2.16 -6.11 9.93
CA GLY A 139 1.54 -6.56 8.69
C GLY A 139 0.59 -7.73 8.91
N TYR A 140 -0.08 -8.14 7.83
CA TYR A 140 -1.04 -9.23 7.85
C TYR A 140 -0.40 -10.52 7.31
N LEU A 141 0.41 -11.20 8.13
CA LEU A 141 1.01 -12.50 7.80
C LEU A 141 0.18 -13.65 8.33
N THR A 142 -0.43 -13.47 9.51
CA THR A 142 -1.36 -14.41 10.12
C THR A 142 -2.66 -13.71 10.54
N GLY A 143 -3.76 -14.45 10.49
CA GLY A 143 -5.10 -13.91 10.76
C GLY A 143 -5.96 -14.87 11.55
N VAL A 144 -6.65 -14.34 12.55
CA VAL A 144 -7.77 -15.02 13.22
C VAL A 144 -9.03 -14.71 12.42
N TYR A 145 -9.68 -15.76 11.93
CA TYR A 145 -10.90 -15.67 11.14
C TYR A 145 -12.12 -15.82 12.01
N PHE A 146 -13.26 -15.34 11.51
CA PHE A 146 -14.55 -15.63 12.09
C PHE A 146 -14.79 -17.14 12.15
N HIS A 147 -15.31 -17.65 13.27
CA HIS A 147 -15.58 -19.06 13.41
C HIS A 147 -16.83 -19.44 12.62
N SER A 148 -16.66 -20.04 11.45
CA SER A 148 -17.77 -20.36 10.54
C SER A 148 -18.88 -21.22 11.15
N ALA A 149 -18.64 -21.98 12.23
CA ALA A 149 -19.70 -22.73 12.91
C ALA A 149 -20.65 -21.86 13.75
N MET A 150 -20.25 -20.61 14.05
CA MET A 150 -21.10 -19.60 14.70
C MET A 150 -22.06 -18.93 13.71
N GLU A 151 -21.89 -19.18 12.42
CA GLU A 151 -22.70 -18.55 11.38
C GLU A 151 -23.95 -19.37 11.08
N ASP A 152 -24.98 -18.68 10.58
CA ASP A 152 -26.17 -19.31 10.01
C ASP A 152 -25.79 -20.42 9.01
N PRO A 153 -26.45 -21.59 9.05
CA PRO A 153 -26.14 -22.73 8.18
C PRO A 153 -26.00 -22.39 6.69
N LEU A 154 -26.76 -21.41 6.21
CA LEU A 154 -26.74 -20.95 4.82
C LEU A 154 -25.47 -20.14 4.45
N LEU A 155 -24.79 -19.54 5.42
CA LEU A 155 -23.62 -18.67 5.21
C LEU A 155 -22.30 -19.33 5.63
N GLN A 156 -22.35 -20.48 6.30
CA GLN A 156 -21.12 -21.19 6.75
C GLN A 156 -20.17 -21.52 5.59
N SER A 157 -20.70 -21.92 4.44
CA SER A 157 -19.89 -22.23 3.25
C SER A 157 -19.23 -20.97 2.68
N THR A 158 -19.95 -19.85 2.66
CA THR A 158 -19.43 -18.55 2.24
C THR A 158 -18.31 -18.08 3.17
N ALA A 159 -18.51 -18.16 4.49
CA ALA A 159 -17.50 -17.81 5.48
C ALA A 159 -16.21 -18.64 5.30
N LYS A 160 -16.34 -19.97 5.13
CA LYS A 160 -15.20 -20.86 4.86
C LYS A 160 -14.52 -20.54 3.53
N MET A 161 -15.29 -20.21 2.49
CA MET A 161 -14.74 -19.86 1.19
C MET A 161 -13.93 -18.55 1.25
N LEU A 162 -14.42 -17.54 1.97
CA LEU A 162 -13.69 -16.28 2.19
C LEU A 162 -12.37 -16.52 2.93
N GLU A 163 -12.41 -17.31 4.01
CA GLU A 163 -11.23 -17.71 4.78
C GLU A 163 -10.19 -18.42 3.91
N ASN A 164 -10.62 -19.42 3.13
CA ASN A 164 -9.72 -20.16 2.24
C ASN A 164 -9.13 -19.27 1.14
N ARG A 165 -9.96 -18.40 0.54
CA ARG A 165 -9.51 -17.49 -0.53
C ARG A 165 -8.48 -16.49 -0.04
N ASP A 166 -8.66 -15.97 1.18
CA ASP A 166 -7.66 -15.10 1.77
C ASP A 166 -6.35 -15.85 2.07
N ARG A 167 -6.41 -17.07 2.63
CA ARG A 167 -5.21 -17.91 2.84
C ARG A 167 -4.45 -18.16 1.54
N ASP A 168 -5.16 -18.55 0.48
CA ASP A 168 -4.57 -18.80 -0.83
C ASP A 168 -3.90 -17.52 -1.38
N ALA A 169 -4.61 -16.39 -1.33
CA ALA A 169 -4.10 -15.11 -1.81
C ALA A 169 -2.83 -14.69 -1.05
N ARG A 170 -2.78 -14.92 0.26
CA ARG A 170 -1.59 -14.64 1.08
C ARG A 170 -0.41 -15.56 0.77
N ALA A 171 -0.66 -16.87 0.66
CA ALA A 171 0.39 -17.83 0.32
C ALA A 171 1.01 -17.49 -1.04
N LEU A 172 0.19 -17.21 -2.05
CA LEU A 172 0.64 -16.80 -3.38
C LEU A 172 1.41 -15.47 -3.34
N ARG A 173 0.97 -14.50 -2.53
CA ARG A 173 1.67 -13.21 -2.37
C ARG A 173 3.05 -13.40 -1.75
N MET A 174 3.18 -14.26 -0.74
CA MET A 174 4.47 -14.59 -0.12
C MET A 174 5.42 -15.25 -1.12
N GLU A 175 4.95 -16.27 -1.83
CA GLU A 175 5.74 -16.97 -2.85
C GLU A 175 6.15 -16.04 -4.00
N LEU A 176 5.26 -15.15 -4.44
CA LEU A 176 5.56 -14.15 -5.46
C LEU A 176 6.70 -13.22 -5.02
N TYR A 177 6.62 -12.65 -3.81
CA TYR A 177 7.66 -11.73 -3.34
C TYR A 177 8.98 -12.44 -3.07
N ALA A 178 8.95 -13.65 -2.51
CA ALA A 178 10.15 -14.47 -2.33
C ALA A 178 10.81 -14.81 -3.68
N THR A 179 10.02 -15.24 -4.66
CA THR A 179 10.50 -15.57 -6.01
C THR A 179 11.08 -14.36 -6.72
N ARG A 180 10.42 -13.20 -6.63
CA ARG A 180 10.92 -11.93 -7.20
C ARG A 180 12.23 -11.49 -6.54
N ALA A 181 12.37 -11.66 -5.23
CA ALA A 181 13.61 -11.35 -4.53
C ALA A 181 14.76 -12.27 -4.97
N ARG A 182 14.50 -13.57 -5.10
CA ARG A 182 15.48 -14.55 -5.62
C ARG A 182 15.87 -14.24 -7.06
N LEU A 183 14.90 -13.93 -7.93
CA LEU A 183 15.15 -13.54 -9.31
C LEU A 183 16.00 -12.28 -9.40
N TRP A 184 15.68 -11.24 -8.64
CA TRP A 184 16.50 -10.02 -8.58
C TRP A 184 17.94 -10.32 -8.15
N SER A 185 18.13 -11.18 -7.13
CA SER A 185 19.47 -11.60 -6.72
C SER A 185 20.21 -12.39 -7.81
N ALA A 186 19.52 -13.26 -8.54
CA ALA A 186 20.11 -14.04 -9.62
C ALA A 186 20.55 -13.14 -10.78
N LEU A 187 19.68 -12.22 -11.23
CA LEU A 187 19.98 -11.26 -12.29
C LEU A 187 21.11 -10.30 -11.90
N THR A 188 21.16 -9.88 -10.64
CA THR A 188 22.27 -9.06 -10.12
C THR A 188 23.61 -9.80 -10.25
N ARG A 189 23.64 -11.11 -10.01
CA ARG A 189 24.85 -11.94 -10.18
C ARG A 189 25.18 -12.23 -11.64
N LEU A 190 24.17 -12.31 -12.50
CA LEU A 190 24.33 -12.54 -13.94
C LEU A 190 24.81 -11.29 -14.69
N ALA A 191 24.46 -10.10 -14.20
CA ALA A 191 24.72 -8.83 -14.88
C ALA A 191 26.17 -8.64 -15.39
N PRO A 192 27.23 -8.94 -14.61
CA PRO A 192 28.61 -8.78 -15.11
C PRO A 192 28.95 -9.66 -16.31
N VAL A 193 28.37 -10.87 -16.40
CA VAL A 193 28.63 -11.82 -17.50
C VAL A 193 28.01 -11.31 -18.80
N VAL A 194 26.78 -10.80 -18.72
CA VAL A 194 26.09 -10.21 -19.87
C VAL A 194 26.77 -8.90 -20.30
N GLN A 195 27.17 -8.07 -19.34
CA GLN A 195 27.88 -6.79 -19.63
C GLN A 195 29.25 -6.98 -20.28
N THR A 196 29.89 -8.14 -20.11
CA THR A 196 31.17 -8.49 -20.75
C THR A 196 31.00 -9.13 -22.13
N GLY A 197 29.76 -9.22 -22.64
CA GLY A 197 29.44 -9.71 -23.98
C GLY A 197 29.23 -11.21 -24.08
N TYR A 198 29.23 -11.95 -22.96
CA TYR A 198 29.02 -13.41 -22.93
C TYR A 198 27.54 -13.82 -22.81
N GLY A 199 26.60 -12.91 -23.07
CA GLY A 199 25.16 -13.19 -23.05
C GLY A 199 24.34 -12.05 -23.64
N ASP A 200 23.06 -12.32 -23.90
CA ASP A 200 22.12 -11.32 -24.43
C ASP A 200 21.64 -10.37 -23.32
N MET A 201 21.53 -9.08 -23.64
CA MET A 201 20.95 -8.06 -22.76
C MET A 201 19.48 -8.35 -22.40
N GLU A 202 18.76 -9.10 -23.24
CA GLU A 202 17.40 -9.57 -22.94
C GLU A 202 17.36 -10.47 -21.70
N MET A 203 18.44 -11.22 -21.42
CA MET A 203 18.52 -12.09 -20.24
C MET A 203 18.43 -11.32 -18.92
N LEU A 204 18.77 -10.03 -18.93
CA LEU A 204 18.70 -9.15 -17.78
C LEU A 204 17.36 -8.42 -17.66
N ASN A 205 16.45 -8.54 -18.63
CA ASN A 205 15.22 -7.75 -18.67
C ASN A 205 14.01 -8.66 -18.89
N PRO A 206 13.63 -9.49 -17.90
CA PRO A 206 12.44 -10.32 -18.02
C PRO A 206 11.21 -9.48 -18.36
N VAL A 207 10.45 -9.95 -19.36
CA VAL A 207 9.20 -9.33 -19.79
C VAL A 207 8.20 -9.38 -18.64
N ARG A 208 7.53 -8.26 -18.36
CA ARG A 208 6.44 -8.24 -17.38
C ARG A 208 5.25 -9.03 -17.91
N THR A 209 4.72 -9.92 -17.08
CA THR A 209 3.43 -10.55 -17.35
C THR A 209 2.35 -9.47 -17.35
N HIS A 210 1.65 -9.33 -18.47
CA HIS A 210 0.44 -8.51 -18.55
C HIS A 210 -0.70 -9.28 -17.90
N LEU A 211 -1.32 -8.69 -16.89
CA LEU A 211 -2.54 -9.24 -16.30
C LEU A 211 -3.69 -9.06 -17.29
N PRO A 212 -4.61 -10.05 -17.40
CA PRO A 212 -5.87 -9.83 -18.10
C PRO A 212 -6.62 -8.62 -17.51
N ALA A 213 -7.31 -7.85 -18.34
CA ALA A 213 -7.96 -6.60 -17.93
C ALA A 213 -8.95 -6.75 -16.76
N HIS A 214 -9.56 -7.92 -16.59
CA HIS A 214 -10.49 -8.21 -15.49
C HIS A 214 -9.82 -8.64 -14.17
N VAL A 215 -8.49 -8.85 -14.19
CA VAL A 215 -7.67 -9.19 -13.02
C VAL A 215 -6.93 -7.96 -12.50
N ASP A 216 -6.68 -6.98 -13.38
CA ASP A 216 -5.97 -5.76 -12.99
C ASP A 216 -6.82 -4.88 -12.08
N TRP A 217 -6.16 -4.12 -11.21
CA TRP A 217 -6.86 -3.17 -10.35
C TRP A 217 -7.27 -1.93 -11.16
N PRO A 218 -8.43 -1.32 -10.88
CA PRO A 218 -8.78 -0.05 -11.49
C PRO A 218 -7.73 0.99 -11.13
N VAL A 219 -7.42 1.87 -12.09
CA VAL A 219 -6.42 2.92 -11.93
C VAL A 219 -6.82 3.81 -10.75
N ILE A 220 -5.95 3.89 -9.75
CA ILE A 220 -6.19 4.75 -8.59
C ILE A 220 -5.77 6.18 -8.95
N GLY A 221 -6.63 7.15 -8.65
CA GLY A 221 -6.35 8.58 -8.80
C GLY A 221 -5.31 9.12 -7.81
N GLY A 222 -5.06 10.43 -7.84
CA GLY A 222 -4.13 11.11 -6.93
C GLY A 222 -2.94 11.76 -7.64
N VAL A 223 -2.02 12.29 -6.84
CA VAL A 223 -0.91 13.12 -7.33
C VAL A 223 0.34 12.26 -7.51
N THR A 224 0.92 12.30 -8.70
CA THR A 224 2.28 11.82 -8.93
C THR A 224 3.24 13.00 -8.76
N PRO A 225 4.06 13.01 -7.69
CA PRO A 225 4.99 14.12 -7.46
C PRO A 225 6.09 14.13 -8.53
N LEU A 226 6.70 15.30 -8.72
CA LEU A 226 7.87 15.45 -9.59
C LEU A 226 8.97 14.48 -9.16
N ARG A 227 9.60 13.84 -10.15
CA ARG A 227 10.58 12.79 -9.91
C ARG A 227 11.94 13.38 -9.53
N GLY A 228 12.53 12.95 -8.42
CA GLY A 228 13.81 13.46 -7.90
C GLY A 228 14.22 12.84 -6.56
N PRO A 229 15.43 13.13 -6.04
CA PRO A 229 15.84 12.70 -4.70
C PRO A 229 14.83 13.15 -3.65
N LEU A 230 14.59 12.28 -2.66
CA LEU A 230 13.68 12.55 -1.55
C LEU A 230 14.12 13.86 -0.89
N LEU A 231 13.33 14.93 -1.02
CA LEU A 231 13.57 16.14 -0.24
C LEU A 231 13.54 15.71 1.25
N PRO A 232 14.47 16.21 2.08
CA PRO A 232 14.42 15.94 3.52
C PRO A 232 13.01 16.23 4.03
N PRO A 233 12.49 15.46 5.00
CA PRO A 233 11.19 15.76 5.57
C PRO A 233 11.19 17.23 5.96
N VAL A 234 10.30 18.02 5.36
CA VAL A 234 10.16 19.43 5.70
C VAL A 234 9.98 19.48 7.21
N GLY A 235 11.00 19.99 7.90
CA GLY A 235 11.02 20.20 9.34
C GLY A 235 10.22 21.45 9.62
N GLY A 236 8.99 21.24 10.07
CA GLY A 236 8.02 22.30 10.30
C GLY A 236 6.62 21.74 10.09
N PRO A 237 5.60 22.39 10.67
CA PRO A 237 4.24 21.94 10.56
C PRO A 237 3.86 21.75 9.12
N ARG A 238 3.72 20.49 8.70
CA ARG A 238 3.03 20.21 7.45
C ARG A 238 1.62 20.70 7.70
N PRO A 239 1.11 21.68 6.93
CA PRO A 239 -0.31 21.92 6.94
C PRO A 239 -0.94 20.57 6.63
N HIS A 240 -1.68 20.02 7.59
CA HIS A 240 -2.54 18.88 7.35
C HIS A 240 -3.24 19.18 6.03
N PRO A 241 -3.28 18.29 5.03
CA PRO A 241 -4.01 18.55 3.80
C PRO A 241 -5.51 18.38 4.10
N CYS A 242 -6.04 19.20 5.01
CA CYS A 242 -7.32 19.84 4.78
C CYS A 242 -7.01 21.02 3.85
N PRO A 243 -7.33 20.94 2.56
CA PRO A 243 -7.18 22.06 1.66
C PRO A 243 -8.02 23.29 1.98
N TYR A 244 -8.88 23.21 3.01
CA TYR A 244 -10.04 24.08 3.13
C TYR A 244 -10.11 24.85 4.45
N GLY A 245 -9.02 24.96 5.21
CA GLY A 245 -9.04 25.67 6.50
C GLY A 245 -10.04 25.07 7.50
N SER A 246 -10.40 25.80 8.56
CA SER A 246 -11.43 25.36 9.51
C SER A 246 -12.79 25.26 8.81
N GLN A 247 -13.36 24.06 8.75
CA GLN A 247 -14.68 23.84 8.16
C GLN A 247 -15.77 24.53 9.01
N GLY A 248 -16.57 25.39 8.37
CA GLY A 248 -17.75 25.99 8.98
C GLY A 248 -18.84 24.96 9.30
N SER A 249 -19.82 25.35 10.11
CA SER A 249 -20.94 24.49 10.57
C SER A 249 -21.78 23.86 9.46
N GLN A 250 -21.61 24.33 8.22
CA GLN A 250 -22.28 23.87 6.99
C GLN A 250 -21.63 22.61 6.37
N ALA A 251 -20.41 22.21 6.77
CA ALA A 251 -19.73 20.99 6.28
C ALA A 251 -20.40 19.66 6.70
N ARG A 252 -21.53 19.75 7.42
CA ARG A 252 -22.40 18.63 7.78
C ARG A 252 -23.28 18.15 6.62
N LEU A 253 -23.29 18.89 5.51
CA LEU A 253 -24.03 18.54 4.30
C LEU A 253 -23.00 18.35 3.19
N PHE A 254 -22.97 17.17 2.58
CA PHE A 254 -22.14 16.86 1.42
C PHE A 254 -22.76 17.52 0.18
N PRO A 255 -22.09 18.53 -0.41
CA PRO A 255 -21.98 18.51 -1.87
C PRO A 255 -20.55 18.86 -2.31
N ASP A 256 -19.91 17.92 -3.02
CA ASP A 256 -19.42 18.04 -4.40
C ASP A 256 -18.18 17.12 -4.64
N PRO A 257 -18.09 16.34 -5.74
CA PRO A 257 -17.13 15.26 -5.92
C PRO A 257 -15.82 15.64 -6.66
N HIS A 258 -15.58 16.92 -6.94
CA HIS A 258 -14.39 17.32 -7.69
C HIS A 258 -13.75 18.57 -7.07
N VAL A 259 -12.83 18.36 -6.13
CA VAL A 259 -12.01 19.47 -5.65
C VAL A 259 -10.53 19.11 -5.67
N GLU A 260 -9.78 19.93 -6.40
CA GLU A 260 -8.34 19.80 -6.57
C GLU A 260 -7.58 20.05 -5.26
N LEU A 261 -6.43 19.40 -5.14
CA LEU A 261 -5.56 19.48 -3.98
C LEU A 261 -4.78 20.82 -3.95
N PRO A 262 -4.55 21.39 -2.78
CA PRO A 262 -3.93 22.69 -2.60
C PRO A 262 -2.41 22.55 -2.78
N GLY A 263 -1.83 23.40 -3.63
CA GLY A 263 -0.40 23.36 -3.97
C GLY A 263 -0.09 23.71 -5.43
N HIS A 264 -1.10 23.87 -6.28
CA HIS A 264 -0.97 24.43 -7.64
C HIS A 264 -1.83 25.69 -7.81
N GLY A 265 -1.55 26.70 -6.98
CA GLY A 265 -1.88 28.09 -7.30
C GLY A 265 -0.78 28.67 -8.18
N GLY A 266 -0.65 28.16 -9.40
CA GLY A 266 0.24 28.68 -10.42
C GLY A 266 -0.43 28.45 -11.76
N ASN A 267 -0.85 29.55 -12.39
CA ASN A 267 -1.61 29.57 -13.63
C ASN A 267 -0.79 28.90 -14.76
N LEU A 268 -0.94 27.59 -14.96
CA LEU A 268 -0.32 26.86 -16.07
C LEU A 268 -1.20 26.82 -17.33
N TYR A 269 -2.36 27.49 -17.29
CA TYR A 269 -3.24 27.66 -18.45
C TYR A 269 -2.86 28.83 -19.37
N GLU A 270 -1.88 29.67 -18.98
CA GLU A 270 -1.47 30.84 -19.77
C GLU A 270 -0.13 30.69 -20.53
N MET A 271 0.52 29.53 -20.53
CA MET A 271 1.81 29.36 -21.24
C MET A 271 1.79 28.48 -22.50
N PHE A 272 0.62 28.07 -23.01
CA PHE A 272 0.55 27.26 -24.23
C PHE A 272 -0.37 27.80 -25.34
N TYR A 273 -1.08 28.92 -25.16
CA TYR A 273 -1.90 29.56 -26.21
C TYR A 273 -1.97 31.09 -26.10
N ALA A 274 -0.82 31.76 -26.06
CA ALA A 274 -0.75 33.20 -26.32
C ALA A 274 0.27 33.45 -27.43
N ASP A 275 -0.14 33.12 -28.66
CA ASP A 275 0.34 33.69 -29.93
C ASP A 275 -0.62 33.23 -31.05
N ALA A 276 -1.78 33.91 -31.12
CA ALA A 276 -2.61 34.11 -32.30
C ALA A 276 -3.79 35.04 -31.95
#